data_AF-A0AAV3WUV1-F1
#
_entry.id   AF-A0AAV3WUV1-F1
#
_cell.length_a   1.000
_cell.length_b   1.000
_cell.length_c   1.000
_cell.angle_alpha   90.00
_cell.angle_beta   90.00
_cell.angle_gamma   90.00
#
_symmetry.space_group_name_H-M   'P 1'
#
loop_
_entity.id
_entity.type
_entity.pdbx_description
1 polymer ?
#
loop_
_entity_poly.entity_id
_entity_poly.type
_entity_poly.pdbx_seq_one_letter_code
_entity_poly.pdbx_strand_id
1 'polypeptide(L)' 'MGLLNGLMGNATDANHDKVRKGLENVLLPDEKIELAYKLVRDLVVFTEYRLIVVDK' A
#
# COMPACT_ATOMS: atom_id res chain seq x y z
N MET A 1 -18.36 11.08 -6.07
CA MET A 1 -18.06 10.34 -7.32
C MET A 1 -16.59 10.58 -7.66
N GLY A 2 -15.66 9.99 -6.91
CA GLY A 2 -14.23 10.22 -7.09
C GLY A 2 -13.47 8.94 -6.86
N LEU A 3 -12.26 8.85 -7.41
CA LEU A 3 -11.36 7.70 -7.25
C LEU A 3 -11.29 7.24 -5.79
N LEU A 4 -11.28 8.18 -4.85
CA LEU A 4 -11.28 7.92 -3.40
C LEU A 4 -12.49 7.08 -2.90
N ASN A 5 -13.69 7.27 -3.46
CA ASN A 5 -14.86 6.43 -3.13
C ASN A 5 -14.72 5.01 -3.71
N GLY A 6 -14.10 4.87 -4.88
CA GLY A 6 -13.82 3.56 -5.49
C GLY A 6 -12.75 2.78 -4.73
N LEU A 7 -11.77 3.49 -4.17
CA LEU A 7 -10.79 2.95 -3.23
C LEU A 7 -11.50 2.54 -1.94
N MET A 8 -12.27 3.38 -1.26
CA MET A 8 -12.94 2.99 0.00
C MET A 8 -13.92 1.80 -0.14
N GLY A 9 -14.52 1.57 -1.31
CA GLY A 9 -15.42 0.43 -1.53
C GLY A 9 -14.74 -0.91 -1.86
N ASN A 10 -13.50 -0.89 -2.35
CA ASN A 10 -12.75 -2.09 -2.77
C ASN A 10 -11.38 -2.26 -2.07
N ALA A 11 -10.92 -1.23 -1.35
CA ALA A 11 -9.70 -1.25 -0.60
C ALA A 11 -9.99 -1.86 0.76
N THR A 12 -9.39 -3.02 0.99
CA THR A 12 -9.27 -3.56 2.34
C THR A 12 -7.95 -3.07 2.91
N ASP A 13 -7.96 -2.67 4.19
CA ASP A 13 -6.73 -2.34 4.91
C ASP A 13 -5.78 -3.53 4.80
N ALA A 14 -4.68 -3.32 4.10
CA ALA A 14 -3.68 -4.36 3.91
C ALA A 14 -2.90 -4.48 5.22
N ASN A 15 -2.74 -5.71 5.71
CA ASN A 15 -1.95 -5.94 6.92
C ASN A 15 -0.51 -5.43 6.72
N HIS A 16 -0.13 -4.43 7.53
CA HIS A 16 1.15 -3.72 7.39
C HIS A 16 2.36 -4.66 7.50
N ASP A 17 2.33 -5.68 8.37
CA ASP A 17 3.41 -6.66 8.49
C ASP A 17 3.59 -7.49 7.22
N LYS A 18 2.48 -7.93 6.62
CA LYS A 18 2.53 -8.68 5.35
C LYS A 18 3.07 -7.83 4.22
N VAL A 19 2.67 -6.57 4.15
CA VAL A 19 3.13 -5.62 3.13
C VAL A 19 4.61 -5.30 3.32
N ARG A 20 5.03 -5.01 4.56
CA ARG A 20 6.44 -4.75 4.90
C ARG A 20 7.33 -5.92 4.51
N LYS A 21 6.92 -7.15 4.82
CA LYS A 21 7.67 -8.36 4.44
C LYS A 21 7.75 -8.57 2.92
N GLY A 22 6.68 -8.23 2.19
CA GLY A 22 6.67 -8.31 0.73
C GLY A 22 7.53 -7.24 0.04
N LEU A 23 7.71 -6.09 0.70
CA LEU A 23 8.45 -4.93 0.19
C LEU A 23 9.81 -4.73 0.87
N GLU A 24 10.28 -5.67 1.68
CA GLU A 24 11.51 -5.55 2.48
C GLU A 24 12.75 -5.21 1.62
N ASN A 25 12.81 -5.74 0.39
CA ASN A 25 13.91 -5.49 -0.54
C ASN A 25 13.79 -4.17 -1.32
N VAL A 26 12.66 -3.47 -1.22
CA VAL A 26 12.35 -2.22 -1.94
C VAL A 26 12.32 -1.02 -0.97
N LEU A 27 11.90 -1.28 0.27
CA LEU A 27 11.88 -0.31 1.35
C LEU A 27 13.30 0.02 1.81
N LEU A 28 13.52 1.28 2.19
CA LEU A 28 14.74 1.65 2.88
C LEU A 28 14.72 1.07 4.32
N PRO A 29 15.89 0.87 4.94
CA PRO A 29 15.99 0.22 6.26
C PRO A 29 15.09 0.81 7.36
N ASP A 30 14.87 2.13 7.32
CA ASP A 30 14.08 2.87 8.31
C ASP A 30 12.80 3.50 7.74
N GLU A 31 12.40 3.13 6.52
CA GLU A 31 11.19 3.68 5.90
C GLU A 31 9.93 3.06 6.53
N LYS A 32 9.05 3.90 7.09
CA LYS A 32 7.78 3.45 7.66
C LYS A 32 6.66 3.49 6.62
N ILE A 33 5.81 2.48 6.69
CA ILE A 33 4.54 2.43 5.96
C ILE A 33 3.49 3.11 6.83
N GLU A 34 2.89 4.18 6.31
CA GLU A 34 1.81 4.89 6.99
C GLU A 34 0.45 4.28 6.65
N LEU A 35 0.21 3.99 5.37
CA LEU A 35 -1.04 3.41 4.88
C LEU A 35 -0.74 2.36 3.82
N ALA A 36 -1.47 1.25 3.86
CA ALA A 36 -1.42 0.25 2.80
C ALA A 36 -2.82 -0.20 2.42
N TYR A 37 -3.16 -0.01 1.15
CA TYR A 37 -4.44 -0.38 0.58
C TYR A 37 -4.24 -1.46 -0.46
N LYS A 38 -4.92 -2.59 -0.26
CA LYS A 38 -5.03 -3.60 -1.30
C LYS A 38 -6.26 -3.32 -2.15
N LEU A 39 -6.02 -2.92 -3.39
CA LEU A 39 -7.02 -2.93 -4.45
C LEU A 39 -7.14 -4.35 -4.99
N VAL A 40 -8.27 -4.65 -5.65
CA VAL A 40 -8.64 -6.00 -6.08
C VAL A 40 -7.45 -6.85 -6.56
N ARG A 41 -6.56 -6.26 -7.37
CA ARG A 41 -5.27 -6.85 -7.78
C ARG A 41 -4.07 -6.08 -7.23
N ASP A 42 -4.11 -4.77 -7.32
CA ASP A 42 -2.95 -3.90 -7.08
C ASP A 42 -2.78 -3.59 -5.59
N LEU A 43 -1.55 -3.28 -5.17
CA LEU A 43 -1.25 -2.81 -3.83
C LEU A 43 -0.74 -1.37 -3.90
N VAL A 44 -1.36 -0.49 -3.14
CA VAL A 44 -0.96 0.91 -3.00
C VAL A 44 -0.46 1.13 -1.59
N VAL A 45 0.80 1.52 -1.45
CA VAL A 45 1.48 1.71 -0.16
C VAL A 45 2.00 3.13 -0.07
N PHE A 46 1.56 3.85 0.96
CA PHE A 46 2.06 5.16 1.31
C PHE A 46 3.12 5.00 2.40
N THR A 47 4.32 5.50 2.14
CA THR A 47 5.41 5.59 3.11
C THR A 47 5.66 7.05 3.47
N GLU A 48 6.53 7.29 4.46
CA GLU A 48 6.97 8.64 4.86
C GLU A 48 7.58 9.44 3.69
N TYR A 49 8.09 8.77 2.65
CA TYR A 49 8.86 9.41 1.59
C TYR A 49 8.21 9.32 0.20
N ARG A 50 7.36 8.32 -0.05
CA ARG A 50 6.87 8.03 -1.40
C ARG A 50 5.59 7.21 -1.42
N LEU A 51 4.97 7.21 -2.59
CA LEU A 51 3.90 6.29 -2.94
C LEU A 51 4.49 5.11 -3.73
N ILE A 52 4.22 3.89 -3.29
CA ILE A 52 4.60 2.65 -3.97
C ILE A 52 3.33 2.01 -4.50
N VAL A 53 3.26 1.80 -5.81
CA VAL A 53 2.17 1.06 -6.46
C VAL A 53 2.75 -0.23 -7.01
N VAL A 54 2.22 -1.35 -6.55
CA VAL A 54 2.58 -2.68 -7.03
C VAL A 54 1.41 -3.19 -7.84
N ASP A 55 1.59 -3.21 -9.16
CA ASP A 55 0.69 -3.90 -10.09
C ASP A 55 0.97 -5.41 -10.02
N LYS A 56 -0.09 -6.22 -9.93
CA LYS A 56 0.02 -7.68 -9.76
C LYS A 56 -0.83 -8.45 -10.76
#